data_AF-A0A1B3M0L1-F1
#
_entry.id   AF-A0A1B3M0L1-F1
#
_cell.length_a   1.000
_cell.length_b   1.000
_cell.length_c   1.000
_cell.angle_alpha   90.00
_cell.angle_beta   90.00
_cell.angle_gamma   90.00
#
_symmetry.space_group_name_H-M   'P 1'
#
loop_
_entity.id
_entity.type
_entity.pdbx_description
1 polymer ?
#
loop_
_entity_poly.entity_id
_entity_poly.type
_entity_poly.pdbx_seq_one_letter_code
_entity_poly.pdbx_strand_id
1 'polypeptide(L)'
;MTPPDWSSVLPRLMAFERSPGLYRVVLREPRPLFEHIGSVMLLATGRPVASLPEATANAHELRRAARFFVRTVMLRPGSDPFTLLGLPPDFEAAQLREHYRLMIRLTHPDFGATAEGWPVDAATRVNLAHDLLSCPEKRAAWAKALHTRPLLRRRLMRP
;
A
#
# COMPACT_ATOMS: atom_id res chain seq x y z
N MET A 1 0.02 -17.57 2.31
CA MET A 1 0.21 -16.32 3.08
C MET A 1 0.24 -16.69 4.54
N THR A 2 1.33 -16.40 5.27
CA THR A 2 1.37 -16.60 6.72
C THR A 2 0.27 -15.75 7.37
N PRO A 3 -0.50 -16.28 8.34
CA PRO A 3 -1.49 -15.47 9.02
C PRO A 3 -0.80 -14.24 9.64
N PRO A 4 -1.36 -13.03 9.43
CA PRO A 4 -0.75 -11.82 9.95
C PRO A 4 -0.73 -11.84 11.48
N ASP A 5 0.36 -11.34 12.06
CA ASP A 5 0.42 -11.07 13.49
C ASP A 5 -0.40 -9.81 13.81
N TRP A 6 -1.71 -10.01 14.03
CA TRP A 6 -2.63 -8.92 14.36
C TRP A 6 -2.24 -8.16 15.62
N SER A 7 -1.55 -8.81 16.56
CA SER A 7 -1.10 -8.18 17.81
C SER A 7 -0.04 -7.10 17.54
N SER A 8 0.75 -7.26 16.46
CA SER A 8 1.73 -6.28 15.99
C SER A 8 1.14 -5.29 14.98
N VAL A 9 0.31 -5.77 14.05
CA VAL A 9 -0.25 -4.95 12.96
C VAL A 9 -1.23 -3.89 13.46
N LEU A 10 -2.21 -4.26 14.29
CA LEU A 10 -3.30 -3.35 14.66
C LEU A 10 -2.83 -2.13 15.46
N PRO A 11 -1.98 -2.27 16.51
CA PRO A 11 -1.47 -1.11 17.24
C PRO A 11 -0.62 -0.21 16.36
N ARG A 12 0.19 -0.78 15.45
CA ARG A 12 1.03 0.00 14.53
C ARG A 12 0.21 0.77 13.52
N LEU A 13 -0.89 0.21 13.05
CA LEU A 13 -1.78 0.88 12.11
C LEU A 13 -2.46 2.10 12.76
N MET A 14 -2.98 1.93 13.97
CA MET A 14 -3.58 3.03 14.75
C MET A 14 -2.54 4.10 15.13
N ALA A 15 -1.33 3.69 15.53
CA ALA A 15 -0.25 4.61 15.85
C ALA A 15 0.20 5.41 14.62
N PHE A 16 0.25 4.77 13.44
CA PHE A 16 0.60 5.43 12.19
C PHE A 16 -0.43 6.50 11.81
N GLU A 17 -1.73 6.22 11.92
CA GLU A 17 -2.78 7.22 11.64
C GLU A 17 -2.65 8.46 12.55
N ARG A 18 -2.37 8.26 13.84
CA ARG A 18 -2.24 9.35 14.82
C ARG A 18 -0.97 10.18 14.63
N SER A 19 0.12 9.56 14.17
CA SER A 19 1.43 10.21 14.11
C SER A 19 2.28 9.69 12.95
N PRO A 20 1.89 9.96 11.69
CA PRO A 20 2.57 9.40 10.51
C PRO A 20 4.01 9.90 10.37
N GLY A 21 4.30 11.12 10.85
CA GLY A 21 5.64 11.72 10.80
C GLY A 21 6.70 11.02 11.64
N LEU A 22 6.31 10.10 12.53
CA LEU A 22 7.25 9.30 13.34
C LEU A 22 7.90 8.16 12.56
N TYR A 23 7.36 7.82 11.38
CA TYR A 23 7.79 6.65 10.62
C TYR A 23 8.46 7.05 9.31
N ARG A 24 9.64 6.49 9.06
CA ARG A 24 10.35 6.72 7.79
C ARG A 24 9.82 5.74 6.73
N VAL A 25 8.67 6.08 6.14
CA VAL A 25 7.99 5.21 5.14
C VAL A 25 8.84 4.84 3.93
N VAL A 26 9.84 5.67 3.59
CA VAL A 26 10.82 5.37 2.53
C VAL A 26 11.71 4.18 2.91
N LEU A 27 11.94 3.96 4.21
CA LEU A 27 12.65 2.81 4.76
C LEU A 27 11.71 1.64 5.11
N ARG A 28 10.45 1.68 4.64
CA ARG A 28 9.42 0.67 4.95
C ARG A 28 9.12 0.57 6.45
N GLU A 29 9.10 1.71 7.13
CA GLU A 29 8.64 1.80 8.51
C GLU A 29 7.17 2.29 8.59
N PRO A 30 6.36 1.73 9.51
CA PRO A 30 6.69 0.64 10.44
C PRO A 30 6.68 -0.73 9.76
N ARG A 31 7.73 -1.54 10.02
CA ARG A 31 7.95 -2.84 9.37
C ARG A 31 6.71 -3.77 9.36
N PRO A 32 5.96 -3.94 10.47
CA PRO A 32 4.80 -4.84 10.48
C PRO A 32 3.73 -4.49 9.43
N LEU A 33 3.55 -3.21 9.10
CA LEU A 33 2.57 -2.81 8.10
C LEU A 33 3.02 -3.16 6.67
N PHE A 34 4.32 -3.12 6.40
CA PHE A 34 4.89 -3.51 5.10
C PHE A 34 5.01 -5.03 4.96
N GLU A 35 5.35 -5.74 6.03
CA GLU A 35 5.42 -7.21 6.07
C GLU A 35 4.03 -7.85 5.88
N HIS A 36 2.98 -7.18 6.36
CA HIS A 36 1.59 -7.64 6.25
C HIS A 36 0.72 -6.72 5.37
N ILE A 37 1.29 -6.16 4.30
CA ILE A 37 0.64 -5.14 3.46
C ILE A 37 -0.66 -5.63 2.80
N GLY A 38 -0.73 -6.90 2.39
CA GLY A 38 -1.96 -7.52 1.87
C GLY A 38 -3.10 -7.47 2.89
N SER A 39 -2.79 -7.73 4.16
CA SER A 39 -3.74 -7.66 5.27
C SER A 39 -4.19 -6.22 5.55
N VAL A 40 -3.29 -5.24 5.45
CA VAL A 40 -3.62 -3.80 5.55
C VAL A 40 -4.56 -3.38 4.41
N MET A 41 -4.27 -3.78 3.17
CA MET A 41 -5.14 -3.50 2.03
C MET A 41 -6.51 -4.15 2.21
N LEU A 42 -6.57 -5.41 2.65
CA LEU A 42 -7.83 -6.10 2.89
C LEU A 42 -8.67 -5.40 3.98
N LEU A 43 -8.06 -4.97 5.08
CA LEU A 43 -8.72 -4.13 6.10
C LEU A 43 -9.27 -2.83 5.48
N ALA A 44 -8.53 -2.18 4.59
CA ALA A 44 -8.98 -0.96 3.93
C ALA A 44 -10.23 -1.18 3.06
N THR A 45 -10.41 -2.39 2.49
CA THR A 45 -11.59 -2.72 1.69
C THR A 45 -12.88 -2.84 2.52
N GLY A 46 -12.75 -2.92 3.86
CA GLY A 46 -13.87 -3.13 4.76
C GLY A 46 -14.49 -4.54 4.68
N ARG A 47 -13.84 -5.48 3.98
CA ARG A 47 -14.25 -6.88 3.96
C ARG A 47 -13.85 -7.60 5.24
N PRO A 48 -14.58 -8.66 5.63
CA PRO A 48 -14.15 -9.56 6.69
C PRO A 48 -12.74 -10.07 6.40
N VAL A 49 -11.87 -9.94 7.39
CA VAL A 49 -10.51 -10.42 7.32
C VAL A 49 -10.40 -11.72 8.09
N ALA A 50 -9.93 -12.78 7.44
CA ALA A 50 -9.70 -14.05 8.10
C ALA A 50 -8.74 -13.88 9.28
N SER A 51 -9.04 -14.57 10.39
CA SER A 51 -8.23 -14.58 11.62
C SER A 51 -8.13 -13.24 12.35
N LEU A 52 -8.85 -12.20 11.93
CA LEU A 52 -9.00 -10.99 12.74
C LEU A 52 -9.89 -11.33 13.95
N PRO A 53 -9.48 -11.03 15.19
CA PRO A 53 -10.29 -11.34 16.37
C PRO A 53 -11.68 -10.71 16.28
N GLU A 54 -12.75 -11.49 16.50
CA GLU A 54 -14.14 -10.98 16.48
C GLU A 54 -14.37 -9.86 17.50
N ALA A 55 -13.63 -9.89 18.61
CA ALA A 55 -13.64 -8.87 19.68
C ALA A 55 -13.00 -7.52 19.27
N THR A 56 -12.71 -7.30 17.99
CA THR A 56 -12.13 -6.05 17.52
C THR A 56 -13.20 -4.95 17.47
N ALA A 57 -13.50 -4.36 18.63
CA ALA A 57 -14.52 -3.33 18.83
C ALA A 57 -14.38 -2.11 17.90
N ASN A 58 -13.18 -1.88 17.34
CA ASN A 58 -12.83 -0.71 16.56
C ASN A 58 -12.71 -0.98 15.05
N ALA A 59 -13.49 -1.91 14.49
CA ALA A 59 -13.42 -2.28 13.06
C ALA A 59 -13.52 -1.07 12.11
N HIS A 60 -14.33 -0.07 12.44
CA HIS A 60 -14.42 1.17 11.67
C HIS A 60 -13.12 1.99 11.72
N GLU A 61 -12.52 2.15 12.91
CA GLU A 61 -11.27 2.90 13.08
C GLU A 61 -10.11 2.21 12.38
N LEU A 62 -10.04 0.88 12.47
CA LEU A 62 -9.01 0.09 11.77
C LEU A 62 -9.13 0.22 10.26
N ARG A 63 -10.35 0.17 9.73
CA ARG A 63 -10.58 0.43 8.30
C ARG A 63 -10.15 1.84 7.91
N ARG A 64 -10.48 2.85 8.72
CA ARG A 64 -10.09 4.24 8.49
C ARG A 64 -8.55 4.39 8.48
N ALA A 65 -7.87 3.82 9.49
CA ALA A 65 -6.42 3.83 9.59
C ALA A 65 -5.74 3.06 8.44
N ALA A 66 -6.30 1.93 8.02
CA ALA A 66 -5.85 1.17 6.85
C ALA A 66 -5.95 2.01 5.57
N ARG A 67 -7.09 2.65 5.34
CA ARG A 67 -7.29 3.54 4.18
C ARG A 67 -6.32 4.72 4.21
N PHE A 68 -6.10 5.32 5.38
CA PHE A 68 -5.14 6.39 5.57
C PHE A 68 -3.72 5.93 5.19
N PHE A 69 -3.29 4.74 5.63
CA PHE A 69 -1.99 4.18 5.26
C PHE A 69 -1.86 3.97 3.74
N VAL A 70 -2.85 3.34 3.10
CA VAL A 70 -2.84 3.13 1.63
C VAL A 70 -2.73 4.46 0.89
N ARG A 71 -3.50 5.48 1.28
CA ARG A 71 -3.48 6.81 0.65
C ARG A 71 -2.15 7.52 0.80
N THR A 72 -1.60 7.52 2.01
CA THR A 72 -0.42 8.34 2.37
C THR A 72 0.91 7.66 2.08
N VAL A 73 0.92 6.34 1.99
CA VAL A 73 2.15 5.55 1.78
C VAL A 73 2.20 4.95 0.39
N MET A 74 1.16 4.23 -0.03
CA MET A 74 1.16 3.51 -1.30
C MET A 74 0.80 4.43 -2.46
N LEU A 75 -0.22 5.27 -2.30
CA LEU A 75 -0.71 6.18 -3.34
C LEU A 75 -0.08 7.58 -3.29
N ARG A 76 0.94 7.81 -2.45
CA ARG A 76 1.64 9.11 -2.43
C ARG A 76 2.15 9.49 -3.83
N PRO A 77 2.19 10.78 -4.18
CA PRO A 77 2.80 11.22 -5.42
C PRO A 77 4.24 10.69 -5.53
N GLY A 78 4.58 10.15 -6.70
CA GLY A 78 5.92 9.59 -6.96
C GLY A 78 6.21 8.22 -6.34
N SER A 79 5.24 7.52 -5.75
CA SER A 79 5.41 6.10 -5.42
C SER A 79 5.82 5.30 -6.64
N ASP A 80 6.89 4.51 -6.50
CA ASP A 80 7.27 3.55 -7.52
C ASP A 80 6.23 2.40 -7.60
N PRO A 81 6.17 1.66 -8.72
CA PRO A 81 5.23 0.56 -8.94
C PRO A 81 5.22 -0.51 -7.84
N PHE A 82 6.39 -0.82 -7.23
CA PHE A 82 6.47 -1.81 -6.16
C PHE A 82 5.84 -1.29 -4.88
N THR A 83 6.16 -0.05 -4.48
CA THR A 83 5.52 0.59 -3.31
C THR A 83 4.01 0.76 -3.53
N LEU A 84 3.59 1.13 -4.74
CA LEU A 84 2.18 1.36 -5.07
C LEU A 84 1.33 0.09 -4.94
N LEU A 85 1.86 -1.07 -5.34
CA LEU A 85 1.19 -2.37 -5.22
C LEU A 85 1.59 -3.14 -3.95
N GLY A 86 2.44 -2.59 -3.10
CA GLY A 86 2.89 -3.24 -1.86
C GLY A 86 3.64 -4.55 -2.13
N LEU A 87 4.51 -4.59 -3.15
CA LEU A 87 5.23 -5.79 -3.54
C LEU A 87 6.74 -5.63 -3.29
N PRO A 88 7.45 -6.67 -2.81
CA PRO A 88 8.90 -6.71 -2.86
C PRO A 88 9.39 -7.07 -4.28
N PRO A 89 10.64 -6.81 -4.68
CA PRO A 89 11.12 -7.11 -6.05
C PRO A 89 11.01 -8.57 -6.49
N ASP A 90 11.05 -9.50 -5.54
CA ASP A 90 10.99 -10.96 -5.67
C ASP A 90 9.58 -11.53 -5.46
N PHE A 91 8.53 -10.74 -5.70
CA PHE A 91 7.15 -11.17 -5.52
C PHE A 91 6.72 -12.32 -6.45
N GLU A 92 5.80 -13.14 -5.96
CA GLU A 92 5.13 -14.20 -6.72
C GLU A 92 3.97 -13.65 -7.58
N ALA A 93 3.74 -14.23 -8.76
CA ALA A 93 2.68 -13.78 -9.67
C ALA A 93 1.27 -13.79 -9.03
N ALA A 94 1.02 -14.68 -8.07
CA ALA A 94 -0.21 -14.70 -7.31
C ALA A 94 -0.41 -13.45 -6.44
N GLN A 95 0.67 -12.94 -5.82
CA GLN A 95 0.63 -11.72 -5.00
C GLN A 95 0.31 -10.50 -5.84
N LEU A 96 0.89 -10.39 -7.05
CA LEU A 96 0.57 -9.30 -7.97
C LEU A 96 -0.92 -9.27 -8.31
N ARG A 97 -1.50 -10.42 -8.67
CA ARG A 97 -2.94 -10.52 -8.98
C ARG A 97 -3.81 -10.16 -7.79
N GLU A 98 -3.45 -10.63 -6.59
CA GLU A 98 -4.21 -10.35 -5.37
C GLU A 98 -4.16 -8.87 -5.00
N HIS A 99 -2.96 -8.29 -4.93
CA HIS A 99 -2.77 -6.89 -4.55
C HIS A 99 -3.39 -5.93 -5.58
N TYR A 100 -3.27 -6.25 -6.87
CA TYR A 100 -3.94 -5.50 -7.92
C TYR A 100 -5.46 -5.45 -7.72
N ARG A 101 -6.10 -6.61 -7.47
CA ARG A 101 -7.54 -6.68 -7.23
C ARG A 101 -7.97 -5.88 -6.00
N LEU A 102 -7.19 -5.93 -4.93
CA LEU A 102 -7.47 -5.14 -3.71
C LEU A 102 -7.36 -3.64 -4.00
N MET A 103 -6.29 -3.21 -4.68
CA MET A 103 -6.08 -1.80 -5.02
C MET A 103 -7.17 -1.27 -5.96
N ILE A 104 -7.53 -1.99 -7.02
CA ILE A 104 -8.62 -1.60 -7.92
C ILE A 104 -9.94 -1.47 -7.17
N ARG A 105 -10.24 -2.39 -6.27
CA ARG A 105 -11.44 -2.30 -5.43
C ARG A 105 -11.47 -1.03 -4.58
N LEU A 106 -10.32 -0.58 -4.09
CA LEU A 106 -10.21 0.63 -3.29
C LEU A 106 -10.30 1.89 -4.16
N THR A 107 -9.68 1.88 -5.35
CA THR A 107 -9.42 3.11 -6.11
C THR A 107 -10.35 3.35 -7.29
N HIS A 108 -11.03 2.32 -7.80
CA HIS A 108 -11.86 2.46 -9.00
C HIS A 108 -13.21 3.11 -8.68
N PRO A 109 -13.69 4.08 -9.49
CA PRO A 109 -14.93 4.80 -9.23
C PRO A 109 -16.17 3.88 -9.13
N ASP A 110 -16.21 2.79 -9.89
CA ASP A 110 -17.29 1.78 -9.86
C ASP A 110 -17.51 1.15 -8.47
N PHE A 111 -16.51 1.21 -7.58
CA PHE A 111 -16.62 0.72 -6.20
C PHE A 111 -16.83 1.84 -5.17
N GLY A 112 -17.24 3.03 -5.62
CA GLY A 112 -17.53 4.17 -4.75
C GLY A 112 -16.29 4.96 -4.31
N ALA A 113 -15.13 4.74 -4.95
CA ALA A 113 -13.88 5.38 -4.57
C ALA A 113 -13.93 6.92 -4.56
N THR A 114 -14.72 7.52 -5.44
CA THR A 114 -14.87 8.98 -5.53
C THR A 114 -15.40 9.60 -4.23
N ALA A 115 -16.23 8.88 -3.46
CA ALA A 115 -16.76 9.36 -2.18
C ALA A 115 -15.79 9.19 -1.00
N GLU A 116 -14.75 8.37 -1.15
CA GLU A 116 -13.83 8.00 -0.05
C GLU A 116 -12.52 8.81 -0.05
N GLY A 117 -12.41 9.80 -0.96
CA GLY A 117 -11.27 10.72 -1.04
C GLY A 117 -9.99 10.07 -1.57
N TRP A 118 -10.09 8.99 -2.33
CA TRP A 118 -8.94 8.44 -3.06
C TRP A 118 -8.46 9.44 -4.13
N PRO A 119 -7.15 9.47 -4.46
CA PRO A 119 -6.66 10.31 -5.56
C PRO A 119 -7.38 9.98 -6.87
N VAL A 120 -7.75 11.00 -7.64
CA VAL A 120 -8.54 10.85 -8.89
C VAL A 120 -7.83 9.96 -9.91
N ASP A 121 -6.50 9.97 -9.93
CA ASP A 121 -5.64 9.20 -10.83
C ASP A 121 -5.24 7.82 -10.26
N ALA A 122 -5.72 7.45 -9.07
CA ALA A 122 -5.23 6.26 -8.37
C ALA A 122 -5.46 4.96 -9.15
N ALA A 123 -6.65 4.76 -9.70
CA ALA A 123 -6.95 3.56 -10.50
C ALA A 123 -6.06 3.46 -11.75
N THR A 124 -5.85 4.58 -12.45
CA THR A 124 -4.95 4.64 -13.61
C THR A 124 -3.51 4.28 -13.22
N ARG A 125 -3.01 4.81 -12.10
CA ARG A 125 -1.66 4.48 -11.60
C ARG A 125 -1.54 3.02 -11.18
N VAL A 126 -2.58 2.42 -10.60
CA VAL A 126 -2.64 1.00 -10.26
C VAL A 126 -2.57 0.13 -11.51
N ASN A 127 -3.33 0.47 -12.57
CA ASN A 127 -3.29 -0.24 -13.85
C ASN A 127 -1.89 -0.18 -14.49
N LEU A 128 -1.30 1.02 -14.58
CA LEU A 128 0.04 1.20 -15.15
C LEU A 128 1.11 0.43 -14.36
N ALA A 129 1.02 0.42 -13.03
CA ALA A 129 1.93 -0.36 -12.19
C ALA A 129 1.77 -1.86 -12.43
N HIS A 130 0.53 -2.36 -12.52
CA HIS A 130 0.24 -3.76 -12.82
C HIS A 130 0.80 -4.17 -14.19
N ASP A 131 0.59 -3.37 -15.23
CA ASP A 131 1.08 -3.65 -16.60
C ASP A 131 2.60 -3.69 -16.66
N LEU A 132 3.28 -2.78 -15.95
CA LEU A 132 4.73 -2.77 -15.85
C LEU A 132 5.23 -4.02 -15.11
N LEU A 133 4.65 -4.33 -13.95
CA LEU A 133 5.08 -5.44 -13.12
C LEU A 133 4.72 -6.81 -13.70
N SER A 134 3.68 -6.91 -14.55
CA SER A 134 3.28 -8.16 -15.20
C SER A 134 4.26 -8.62 -16.28
N CYS A 135 5.06 -7.71 -16.84
CA CYS A 135 6.07 -8.01 -17.85
C CYS A 135 7.46 -8.17 -17.18
N PRO A 136 8.06 -9.38 -17.20
CA PRO A 136 9.36 -9.63 -16.57
C PRO A 136 10.47 -8.69 -17.06
N GLU A 137 10.48 -8.36 -18.35
CA GLU A 137 11.48 -7.49 -18.97
C GLU A 137 11.35 -6.05 -18.48
N LYS A 138 10.12 -5.50 -18.47
CA LYS A 138 9.83 -4.17 -17.94
C LYS A 138 10.14 -4.08 -16.44
N ARG A 139 9.80 -5.13 -15.68
CA ARG A 139 10.10 -5.26 -14.25
C ARG A 139 11.60 -5.23 -14.00
N ALA A 140 12.39 -6.04 -14.71
CA ALA A 140 13.83 -6.10 -14.56
C ALA A 140 14.51 -4.76 -14.94
N ALA A 141 14.08 -4.14 -16.03
CA ALA A 141 14.57 -2.83 -16.44
C ALA A 141 14.28 -1.75 -15.38
N TRP A 142 13.07 -1.76 -14.81
CA TRP A 142 12.68 -0.83 -13.75
C TRP A 142 13.47 -1.07 -12.46
N ALA A 143 13.61 -2.33 -12.03
CA ALA A 143 14.42 -2.70 -10.87
C ALA A 143 15.88 -2.24 -11.04
N LYS A 144 16.47 -2.40 -12.22
CA LYS A 144 17.80 -1.88 -12.52
C LYS A 144 17.86 -0.36 -12.41
N ALA A 145 16.88 0.35 -12.99
CA ALA A 145 16.83 1.82 -12.95
C ALA A 145 16.68 2.40 -11.52
N LEU A 146 16.02 1.68 -10.61
CA LEU A 146 15.94 2.03 -9.19
C LEU A 146 17.32 2.05 -8.51
N HIS A 147 18.22 1.13 -8.89
CA HIS A 147 19.58 1.06 -8.35
C HIS A 147 20.52 2.10 -9.00
N THR A 148 20.27 2.46 -10.26
CA THR A 148 21.11 3.42 -11.01
C THR A 148 20.72 4.89 -10.78
N ARG A 149 19.53 5.18 -10.25
CA ARG A 149 19.15 6.53 -9.83
C ARG A 149 19.64 6.77 -8.40
N PRO A 150 20.77 7.48 -8.16
CA PRO A 150 20.91 8.17 -6.90
C PRO A 150 19.69 9.08 -6.80
N LEU A 151 18.88 8.87 -5.76
CA LEU A 151 17.70 9.67 -5.47
C LEU A 151 18.00 11.14 -5.82
N LEU A 152 17.24 11.73 -6.74
CA LEU A 152 17.17 13.18 -6.90
C LEU A 152 16.54 13.75 -5.62
N ARG A 153 17.30 13.71 -4.53
CA ARG A 153 17.13 14.47 -3.29
C ARG A 153 17.61 15.88 -3.58
N ARG A 154 16.90 16.65 -4.39
CA ARG A 154 17.03 18.12 -4.41
C ARG A 154 15.93 18.78 -5.23
N ARG A 155 15.37 19.85 -4.64
CA ARG A 155 14.16 20.63 -5.00
C ARG A 155 12.88 19.90 -4.57
N LEU A 156 12.40 20.09 -3.33
CA LEU A 156 11.86 21.35 -2.83
C LEU A 156 12.32 21.64 -1.38
N MET A 157 13.49 22.26 -1.25
CA MET A 157 13.71 23.25 -0.20
C MET A 157 14.00 24.53 -0.95
N ARG A 158 13.07 25.49 -0.89
CA ARG A 158 13.42 26.90 -0.94
C ARG A 158 12.60 27.62 0.13
N PRO A 159 13.23 28.56 0.86
CA PRO A 159 12.64 29.30 1.96
C PRO A 159 11.50 30.21 1.49
#